data_AF-A0A7C8I8Z4-F1
#
_entry.id   AF-A0A7C8I8Z4-F1
#
_cell.length_a   1.000
_cell.length_b   1.000
_cell.length_c   1.000
_cell.angle_alpha   90.00
_cell.angle_beta   90.00
_cell.angle_gamma   90.00
#
_symmetry.space_group_name_H-M   'P 1'
#
loop_
_entity.id
_entity.type
_entity.pdbx_description
1 polymer ?
#
loop_
_entity_poly.entity_id
_entity_poly.type
_entity_poly.pdbx_seq_one_letter_code
_entity_poly.pdbx_strand_id
1 'polypeptide(L)'
;MPSTSACSASPSGSTYFSRKASSESQSAINPNQMTIMMVRNVLRHPRVLDLMARTATINVTDLATLGSLLQKADPSHSNSMFSVGSGLSSIVPCITKLDITLRLPLSAFRTIEDLSTKGTPESPVSHESAAISASDLAAWSQLYSSITHLSGLRRLHIWLDHSDKTSWSALNERAMLLPLTPLATLPDLRVSVNLPLLNPRYTGSDRHFCEDSPPPPFPIQRSKRLINHSQYHDDCFKQVSRMIEL
;
A
#
# COMPACT_ATOMS: atom_id res chain seq x y z
N MET A 1 -76.50 -50.03 20.07
CA MET A 1 -77.66 -50.06 19.13
C MET A 1 -78.24 -48.66 19.05
N PRO A 2 -78.74 -48.19 17.90
CA PRO A 2 -78.27 -48.35 16.51
C PRO A 2 -77.50 -47.04 16.10
N SER A 3 -77.35 -46.55 14.86
CA SER A 3 -77.75 -47.00 13.52
C SER A 3 -76.82 -46.51 12.39
N THR A 4 -77.18 -46.91 11.17
CA THR A 4 -76.74 -46.58 9.79
C THR A 4 -76.99 -45.12 9.35
N SER A 5 -76.25 -44.52 8.40
CA SER A 5 -76.31 -44.73 6.92
C SER A 5 -75.17 -43.93 6.24
N ALA A 6 -74.33 -44.46 5.33
CA ALA A 6 -74.47 -44.53 3.85
C ALA A 6 -74.89 -43.19 3.16
N CYS A 7 -74.37 -42.75 1.98
CA CYS A 7 -73.62 -43.48 0.94
C CYS A 7 -72.76 -42.57 0.00
N SER A 8 -71.87 -43.19 -0.78
CA SER A 8 -71.23 -42.82 -2.07
C SER A 8 -71.46 -41.46 -2.77
N ALA A 9 -70.39 -40.83 -3.30
CA ALA A 9 -70.10 -40.76 -4.76
C ALA A 9 -68.95 -39.77 -5.15
N SER A 10 -68.06 -40.23 -6.02
CA SER A 10 -67.27 -39.41 -6.98
C SER A 10 -67.99 -39.44 -8.35
N PRO A 11 -67.66 -38.64 -9.42
CA PRO A 11 -66.34 -38.05 -9.73
C PRO A 11 -66.32 -36.70 -10.50
N SER A 12 -65.11 -36.31 -10.95
CA SER A 12 -64.79 -35.52 -12.16
C SER A 12 -65.18 -34.03 -12.23
N GLY A 13 -64.20 -33.15 -12.54
CA GLY A 13 -64.50 -31.76 -12.89
C GLY A 13 -63.34 -30.76 -12.98
N SER A 14 -62.36 -30.99 -13.88
CA SER A 14 -61.47 -29.98 -14.50
C SER A 14 -61.21 -28.64 -13.76
N THR A 15 -60.11 -28.55 -13.02
CA THR A 15 -59.49 -27.27 -12.64
C THR A 15 -58.36 -26.91 -13.60
N TYR A 16 -58.53 -25.83 -14.34
CA TYR A 16 -57.49 -25.25 -15.21
C TYR A 16 -56.30 -24.78 -14.36
N PHE A 17 -55.20 -25.55 -14.36
CA PHE A 17 -53.93 -25.09 -13.83
C PHE A 17 -53.26 -24.11 -14.81
N SER A 18 -53.50 -22.81 -14.59
CA SER A 18 -52.72 -21.75 -15.23
C SER A 18 -51.27 -21.85 -14.79
N ARG A 19 -50.44 -22.49 -15.62
CA ARG A 19 -48.97 -22.53 -15.47
C ARG A 19 -48.42 -21.10 -15.65
N LYS A 20 -48.39 -20.32 -14.56
CA LYS A 20 -47.54 -19.13 -14.50
C LYS A 20 -46.11 -19.58 -14.73
N ALA A 21 -45.54 -19.21 -15.86
CA ALA A 21 -44.12 -19.33 -16.10
C ALA A 21 -43.41 -18.36 -15.16
N SER A 22 -42.96 -18.85 -14.00
CA SER A 22 -41.94 -18.16 -13.23
C SER A 22 -40.70 -18.09 -14.10
N SER A 23 -40.40 -16.86 -14.54
CA SER A 23 -39.10 -16.51 -15.09
C SER A 23 -38.05 -16.80 -14.02
N GLU A 24 -37.42 -17.98 -14.08
CA GLU A 24 -36.13 -18.20 -13.45
C GLU A 24 -35.12 -17.32 -14.16
N SER A 25 -35.04 -16.07 -13.71
CA SER A 25 -33.95 -15.17 -14.03
C SER A 25 -32.69 -15.73 -13.36
N GLN A 26 -32.07 -16.72 -14.00
CA GLN A 26 -30.73 -17.17 -13.70
C GLN A 26 -29.81 -15.97 -13.93
N SER A 27 -29.55 -15.20 -12.86
CA SER A 27 -28.58 -14.13 -12.88
C SER A 27 -27.22 -14.77 -13.14
N ALA A 28 -26.73 -14.63 -14.36
CA ALA A 28 -25.43 -15.13 -14.76
C ALA A 28 -24.40 -14.60 -13.75
N ILE A 29 -23.85 -15.51 -12.92
CA ILE A 29 -22.87 -15.14 -11.90
C ILE A 29 -21.66 -14.61 -12.64
N ASN A 30 -21.49 -13.30 -12.60
CA ASN A 30 -20.43 -12.62 -13.32
C ASN A 30 -19.08 -13.26 -12.90
N PRO A 31 -18.19 -13.64 -13.83
CA PRO A 31 -16.93 -14.32 -13.50
C PRO A 31 -16.07 -13.53 -12.49
N ASN A 32 -16.22 -12.20 -12.45
CA ASN A 32 -15.59 -11.35 -11.42
C ASN A 32 -16.12 -11.66 -10.00
N GLN A 33 -17.42 -11.94 -9.83
CA GLN A 33 -17.99 -12.33 -8.52
C GLN A 33 -17.50 -13.71 -8.08
N MET A 34 -17.43 -14.69 -8.99
CA MET A 34 -16.89 -16.02 -8.67
C MET A 34 -15.42 -15.94 -8.25
N THR A 35 -14.62 -15.12 -8.94
CA THR A 35 -13.21 -14.85 -8.62
C THR A 35 -13.07 -14.17 -7.26
N ILE A 36 -13.85 -13.11 -6.99
CA ILE A 36 -13.86 -12.41 -5.70
C ILE A 36 -14.28 -13.35 -4.55
N MET A 37 -15.22 -14.26 -4.78
CA MET A 37 -15.68 -15.22 -3.78
C MET A 37 -14.64 -16.33 -3.51
N MET A 38 -13.94 -16.82 -4.54
CA MET A 38 -12.81 -17.74 -4.38
C MET A 38 -11.66 -17.09 -3.60
N VAL A 39 -11.26 -15.86 -3.96
CA VAL A 39 -10.23 -15.10 -3.22
C VAL A 39 -10.62 -14.93 -1.75
N ARG A 40 -11.88 -14.57 -1.45
CA ARG A 40 -12.38 -14.45 -0.07
C ARG A 40 -12.34 -15.77 0.72
N ASN A 41 -12.57 -16.92 0.09
CA ASN A 41 -12.50 -18.22 0.77
C ASN A 41 -11.06 -18.71 0.96
N VAL A 42 -10.17 -18.46 -0.01
CA VAL A 42 -8.73 -18.77 0.12
C VAL A 42 -8.11 -17.95 1.26
N LEU A 43 -8.45 -16.66 1.35
CA LEU A 43 -8.00 -15.75 2.42
C LEU A 43 -8.62 -16.03 3.80
N ARG A 44 -9.54 -17.00 3.94
CA ARG A 44 -10.05 -17.46 5.25
C ARG A 44 -9.20 -18.58 5.87
N HIS A 45 -8.31 -19.21 5.10
CA HIS A 45 -7.55 -20.36 5.59
C HIS A 45 -6.20 -19.92 6.19
N PRO A 46 -5.98 -20.03 7.52
CA PRO A 46 -4.80 -19.43 8.18
C PRO A 46 -3.48 -20.00 7.66
N ARG A 47 -3.44 -21.29 7.28
CA ARG A 47 -2.24 -21.90 6.66
C ARG A 47 -1.89 -21.30 5.29
N VAL A 48 -2.88 -20.83 4.53
CA VAL A 48 -2.62 -20.19 3.23
C VAL A 48 -2.11 -18.78 3.44
N LEU A 49 -2.69 -18.04 4.39
CA LEU A 49 -2.22 -16.71 4.77
C LEU A 49 -0.77 -16.75 5.31
N ASP A 50 -0.44 -17.71 6.18
CA ASP A 50 0.92 -17.91 6.69
C ASP A 50 1.91 -18.25 5.56
N LEU A 51 1.55 -19.19 4.68
CA LEU A 51 2.36 -19.52 3.51
C LEU A 51 2.58 -18.30 2.60
N MET A 52 1.53 -17.50 2.36
CA MET A 52 1.63 -16.27 1.57
C MET A 52 2.55 -15.24 2.24
N ALA A 53 2.41 -14.98 3.54
CA ALA A 53 3.29 -14.04 4.27
C ALA A 53 4.77 -14.48 4.23
N ARG A 54 5.03 -15.79 4.29
CA ARG A 54 6.39 -16.34 4.22
C ARG A 54 7.01 -16.34 2.81
N THR A 55 6.20 -16.37 1.75
CA THR A 55 6.68 -16.59 0.37
C THR A 55 6.56 -15.37 -0.54
N ALA A 56 5.47 -14.61 -0.42
CA ALA A 56 5.21 -13.43 -1.23
C ALA A 56 6.07 -12.24 -0.78
N THR A 57 6.21 -11.26 -1.68
CA THR A 57 6.65 -9.92 -1.32
C THR A 57 5.41 -9.08 -1.01
N ILE A 58 5.36 -8.49 0.18
CA ILE A 58 4.33 -7.53 0.54
C ILE A 58 4.75 -6.16 0.01
N ASN A 59 3.93 -5.54 -0.83
CA ASN A 59 4.18 -4.20 -1.38
C ASN A 59 3.38 -3.16 -0.59
N VAL A 60 4.03 -2.09 -0.13
CA VAL A 60 3.41 -0.95 0.57
C VAL A 60 3.73 0.33 -0.20
N THR A 61 2.71 1.07 -0.62
CA THR A 61 2.86 2.21 -1.55
C THR A 61 2.69 3.59 -0.93
N ASP A 62 2.28 3.65 0.35
CA ASP A 62 1.95 4.89 1.05
C ASP A 62 2.22 4.76 2.55
N LEU A 63 2.40 5.90 3.21
CA LEU A 63 2.80 5.97 4.62
C LEU A 63 1.67 5.61 5.60
N ALA A 64 0.40 5.78 5.21
CA ALA A 64 -0.74 5.41 6.06
C ALA A 64 -0.91 3.87 6.12
N THR A 65 -0.77 3.18 4.99
CA THR A 65 -0.70 1.72 4.92
C THR A 65 0.52 1.19 5.65
N LEU A 66 1.68 1.86 5.52
CA LEU A 66 2.89 1.52 6.27
C LEU A 66 2.63 1.62 7.78
N GLY A 67 2.18 2.77 8.28
CA GLY A 67 1.85 2.96 9.69
C GLY A 67 0.82 1.93 10.20
N SER A 68 -0.20 1.63 9.39
CA SER A 68 -1.22 0.61 9.73
C SER A 68 -0.67 -0.83 9.79
N LEU A 69 0.31 -1.17 8.95
CA LEU A 69 1.00 -2.46 8.99
C LEU A 69 1.90 -2.56 10.23
N LEU A 70 2.64 -1.49 10.50
CA LEU A 70 3.60 -1.38 11.60
C LEU A 70 2.90 -1.38 12.98
N GLN A 71 1.78 -0.65 13.14
CA GLN A 71 0.95 -0.70 14.35
C GLN A 71 0.37 -2.10 14.64
N LYS A 72 0.14 -2.92 13.60
CA LYS A 72 -0.30 -4.32 13.75
C LYS A 72 0.84 -5.29 14.06
N ALA A 73 2.09 -4.88 13.84
CA ALA A 73 3.26 -5.65 14.26
C ALA A 73 3.55 -5.45 15.76
N ASP A 74 3.29 -4.25 16.29
CA ASP A 74 3.49 -3.93 17.70
C ASP A 74 2.46 -4.63 18.61
N PRO A 75 2.88 -5.54 19.52
CA PRO A 75 1.97 -6.24 20.42
C PRO A 75 1.26 -5.32 21.43
N SER A 76 1.81 -4.12 21.70
CA SER A 76 1.24 -3.16 22.66
C SER A 76 0.01 -2.41 22.13
N HIS A 77 -0.15 -2.32 20.80
CA HIS A 77 -1.22 -1.54 20.14
C HIS A 77 -2.43 -2.38 19.67
N SER A 78 -2.57 -3.62 20.16
CA SER A 78 -3.60 -4.59 19.72
C SER A 78 -5.07 -4.21 19.96
N ASN A 79 -5.37 -3.10 20.65
CA ASN A 79 -6.72 -2.65 21.01
C ASN A 79 -7.39 -1.69 20.00
N SER A 80 -6.83 -1.51 18.79
CA SER A 80 -7.44 -0.61 17.78
C SER A 80 -8.79 -1.13 17.26
N MET A 81 -9.83 -0.30 17.42
CA MET A 81 -11.24 -0.63 17.17
C MET A 81 -11.59 -0.89 15.69
N PHE A 82 -10.68 -0.56 14.75
CA PHE A 82 -10.84 -0.78 13.30
C PHE A 82 -10.18 -2.08 12.86
N SER A 83 -10.62 -3.21 13.44
CA SER A 83 -10.04 -4.53 13.17
C SER A 83 -10.45 -5.07 11.80
N VAL A 84 -9.71 -4.67 10.76
CA VAL A 84 -9.71 -5.32 9.44
C VAL A 84 -9.09 -6.72 9.60
N GLY A 85 -9.94 -7.68 9.96
CA GLY A 85 -9.68 -9.11 9.97
C GLY A 85 -8.66 -9.60 11.01
N SER A 86 -9.14 -10.27 12.06
CA SER A 86 -8.33 -10.97 13.09
C SER A 86 -7.26 -11.94 12.52
N GLY A 87 -7.40 -12.39 11.26
CA GLY A 87 -6.39 -13.20 10.59
C GLY A 87 -5.14 -12.44 10.10
N LEU A 88 -5.17 -11.11 9.97
CA LEU A 88 -4.02 -10.36 9.48
C LEU A 88 -2.94 -10.15 10.56
N SER A 89 -3.33 -9.85 11.80
CA SER A 89 -2.36 -9.65 12.90
C SER A 89 -1.51 -10.89 13.17
N SER A 90 -2.06 -12.09 13.03
CA SER A 90 -1.30 -13.34 13.21
C SER A 90 -0.27 -13.63 12.12
N ILE A 91 -0.40 -13.02 10.93
CA ILE A 91 0.56 -13.21 9.82
C ILE A 91 1.58 -12.08 9.67
N VAL A 92 1.36 -10.91 10.28
CA VAL A 92 2.32 -9.79 10.21
C VAL A 92 3.72 -10.20 10.69
N PRO A 93 3.91 -10.93 11.81
CA PRO A 93 5.22 -11.44 12.21
C PRO A 93 5.83 -12.46 11.24
N CYS A 94 5.03 -13.08 10.38
CA CYS A 94 5.47 -14.09 9.40
C CYS A 94 5.90 -13.49 8.06
N ILE A 95 5.79 -12.17 7.86
CA ILE A 95 6.23 -11.47 6.64
C ILE A 95 7.74 -11.59 6.49
N THR A 96 8.22 -12.24 5.42
CA THR A 96 9.68 -12.40 5.18
C THR A 96 10.27 -11.37 4.23
N LYS A 97 9.43 -10.75 3.38
CA LYS A 97 9.83 -9.80 2.34
C LYS A 97 8.87 -8.62 2.31
N LEU A 98 9.41 -7.41 2.48
CA LEU A 98 8.67 -6.16 2.43
C LEU A 98 9.33 -5.23 1.41
N ASP A 99 8.54 -4.78 0.44
CA ASP A 99 8.93 -3.79 -0.56
C ASP A 99 8.09 -2.52 -0.31
N ILE A 100 8.74 -1.42 0.03
CA ILE A 100 8.10 -0.13 0.30
C ILE A 100 8.38 0.79 -0.89
N THR A 101 7.36 1.24 -1.62
CA THR A 101 7.49 2.12 -2.79
C THR A 101 6.77 3.44 -2.55
N LEU A 102 7.47 4.46 -2.03
CA LEU A 102 6.87 5.75 -1.70
C LEU A 102 7.10 6.76 -2.82
N ARG A 103 6.01 7.34 -3.33
CA ARG A 103 6.06 8.50 -4.23
C ARG A 103 5.33 9.69 -3.61
N LEU A 104 6.07 10.56 -2.92
CA LEU A 104 5.51 11.64 -2.10
C LEU A 104 5.70 13.03 -2.74
N PRO A 105 4.98 14.08 -2.28
CA PRO A 105 5.32 15.46 -2.59
C PRO A 105 6.76 15.81 -2.17
N LEU A 106 7.42 16.72 -2.90
CA LEU A 106 8.77 17.18 -2.53
C LEU A 106 8.82 17.82 -1.13
N SER A 107 7.73 18.52 -0.74
CA SER A 107 7.55 19.09 0.60
C SER A 107 7.62 18.03 1.70
N ALA A 108 7.03 16.85 1.49
CA ALA A 108 7.04 15.76 2.46
C ALA A 108 8.46 15.26 2.76
N PHE A 109 9.30 15.10 1.74
CA PHE A 109 10.70 14.72 1.93
C PHE A 109 11.51 15.80 2.66
N ARG A 110 11.26 17.08 2.38
CA ARG A 110 11.89 18.18 3.14
C ARG A 110 11.52 18.14 4.62
N THR A 111 10.25 17.87 4.96
CA THR A 111 9.84 17.69 6.36
C THR A 111 10.55 16.52 7.03
N ILE A 112 10.81 15.42 6.30
CA ILE A 112 11.59 14.28 6.79
C ILE A 112 13.07 14.66 7.02
N GLU A 113 13.68 15.45 6.11
CA GLU A 113 15.05 15.97 6.26
C GLU A 113 15.18 16.90 7.48
N ASP A 114 14.23 17.83 7.66
CA ASP A 114 14.21 18.77 8.77
C ASP A 114 14.09 18.03 10.12
N LEU A 115 13.23 17.02 10.23
CA LEU A 115 13.13 16.18 11.43
C LEU A 115 14.46 15.49 11.76
N SER A 116 15.13 14.94 10.75
CA SER A 116 16.37 14.18 10.92
C SER A 116 17.59 15.06 11.25
N THR A 117 17.53 16.37 10.97
CA THR A 117 18.65 17.30 11.14
C THR A 117 18.49 18.27 12.30
N LYS A 118 17.26 18.69 12.62
CA LYS A 118 17.00 19.75 13.62
C LYS A 118 16.38 19.23 14.91
N GLY A 119 15.82 18.02 14.91
CA GLY A 119 15.27 17.40 16.12
C GLY A 119 14.00 18.08 16.63
N THR A 120 12.85 17.72 16.05
CA THR A 120 11.51 18.34 16.24
C THR A 120 11.33 19.64 15.44
N PRO A 121 10.20 19.86 14.75
CA PRO A 121 9.99 21.09 13.98
C PRO A 121 9.58 22.24 14.91
N GLU A 122 10.42 23.28 15.00
CA GLU A 122 10.02 24.55 15.60
C GLU A 122 9.03 25.29 14.69
N SER A 123 7.74 24.99 14.88
CA SER A 123 6.57 25.66 14.30
C SER A 123 6.41 25.58 12.75
N PRO A 124 5.23 25.21 12.23
CA PRO A 124 4.99 25.14 10.79
C PRO A 124 4.88 26.55 10.20
N VAL A 125 5.91 27.00 9.47
CA VAL A 125 5.83 28.21 8.64
C VAL A 125 4.84 27.98 7.50
N SER A 126 3.83 28.83 7.44
CA SER A 126 2.61 28.68 6.62
C SER A 126 2.88 28.68 5.11
N HIS A 127 2.98 27.51 4.50
CA HIS A 127 2.81 27.35 3.05
C HIS A 127 1.90 26.16 2.71
N GLU A 128 0.73 26.47 2.14
CA GLU A 128 -0.26 25.51 1.67
C GLU A 128 0.27 24.67 0.49
N SER A 129 0.90 23.53 0.77
CA SER A 129 1.08 22.50 -0.26
C SER A 129 1.26 21.11 0.35
N ALA A 130 0.14 20.38 0.43
CA ALA A 130 0.05 18.95 0.74
C ALA A 130 1.07 18.48 1.81
N ALA A 131 0.97 19.05 3.01
CA ALA A 131 1.80 18.64 4.13
C ALA A 131 1.54 17.15 4.45
N ILE A 132 2.62 16.40 4.54
CA ILE A 132 2.64 15.05 5.10
C ILE A 132 2.06 15.06 6.52
N SER A 133 1.20 14.09 6.86
CA SER A 133 0.54 14.10 8.17
C SER A 133 1.54 13.78 9.29
N ALA A 134 1.24 14.22 10.52
CA ALA A 134 2.05 13.88 11.68
C ALA A 134 2.14 12.35 11.90
N SER A 135 1.08 11.60 11.57
CA SER A 135 1.05 10.14 11.56
C SER A 135 1.95 9.51 10.49
N ASP A 136 2.04 10.09 9.30
CA ASP A 136 2.93 9.62 8.23
C ASP A 136 4.40 9.85 8.57
N LEU A 137 4.72 11.01 9.18
CA LEU A 137 6.05 11.31 9.71
C LEU A 137 6.44 10.38 10.87
N ALA A 138 5.50 10.07 11.76
CA ALA A 138 5.69 9.07 12.80
C ALA A 138 5.96 7.68 12.19
N ALA A 139 5.17 7.25 11.20
CA ALA A 139 5.36 5.96 10.53
C ALA A 139 6.73 5.83 9.84
N TRP A 140 7.26 6.92 9.26
CA TRP A 140 8.62 6.94 8.68
C TRP A 140 9.72 6.95 9.75
N SER A 141 9.61 7.81 10.76
CA SER A 141 10.64 7.92 11.81
C SER A 141 10.70 6.70 12.73
N GLN A 142 9.57 6.03 12.98
CA GLN A 142 9.46 4.80 13.76
C GLN A 142 9.72 3.54 12.93
N LEU A 143 10.07 3.66 11.64
CA LEU A 143 10.24 2.51 10.76
C LEU A 143 11.29 1.52 11.31
N TYR A 144 12.39 2.00 11.92
CA TYR A 144 13.35 1.11 12.58
C TYR A 144 12.70 0.24 13.67
N SER A 145 12.11 0.87 14.70
CA SER A 145 11.50 0.15 15.82
C SER A 145 10.42 -0.81 15.34
N SER A 146 9.56 -0.37 14.42
CA SER A 146 8.44 -1.19 13.96
C SER A 146 8.88 -2.37 13.09
N ILE A 147 9.96 -2.24 12.31
CA ILE A 147 10.53 -3.38 11.56
C ILE A 147 11.09 -4.44 12.53
N THR A 148 11.59 -4.07 13.72
CA THR A 148 12.05 -5.07 14.71
C THR A 148 10.94 -5.99 15.21
N HIS A 149 9.66 -5.57 15.13
CA HIS A 149 8.51 -6.42 15.45
C HIS A 149 8.17 -7.42 14.32
N LEU A 150 8.65 -7.20 13.10
CA LEU A 150 8.55 -8.14 11.99
C LEU A 150 9.66 -9.20 12.09
N SER A 151 9.59 -10.05 13.13
CA SER A 151 10.64 -11.05 13.45
C SER A 151 10.94 -12.05 12.32
N GLY A 152 9.98 -12.29 11.40
CA GLY A 152 10.16 -13.08 10.19
C GLY A 152 10.87 -12.36 9.04
N LEU A 153 11.06 -11.04 9.10
CA LEU A 153 11.56 -10.24 7.97
C LEU A 153 13.03 -10.54 7.68
N ARG A 154 13.34 -10.82 6.40
CA ARG A 154 14.70 -11.11 5.91
C ARG A 154 15.11 -10.23 4.73
N ARG A 155 14.14 -9.57 4.08
CA ARG A 155 14.39 -8.61 3.00
C ARG A 155 13.50 -7.39 3.17
N LEU A 156 14.14 -6.22 3.14
CA LEU A 156 13.50 -4.92 3.07
C LEU A 156 14.06 -4.16 1.86
N HIS A 157 13.20 -3.90 0.87
CA HIS A 157 13.54 -3.08 -0.28
C HIS A 157 12.72 -1.79 -0.22
N ILE A 158 13.36 -0.64 -0.40
CA ILE A 158 12.72 0.67 -0.28
C ILE A 158 12.99 1.48 -1.53
N TRP A 159 11.95 1.81 -2.28
CA TRP A 159 11.99 2.72 -3.42
C TRP A 159 11.42 4.07 -3.00
N LEU A 160 12.18 5.15 -3.19
CA LEU A 160 11.73 6.52 -2.91
C LEU A 160 11.79 7.36 -4.18
N ASP A 161 10.72 8.06 -4.53
CA ASP A 161 10.70 9.09 -5.58
C ASP A 161 9.76 10.23 -5.16
N HIS A 162 9.83 11.40 -5.80
CA HIS A 162 8.87 12.48 -5.58
C HIS A 162 7.98 12.74 -6.80
N SER A 163 6.85 13.41 -6.59
CA SER A 163 5.94 13.81 -7.67
C SER A 163 6.42 15.03 -8.45
N ASP A 164 7.23 15.90 -7.84
CA ASP A 164 7.68 17.17 -8.41
C ASP A 164 8.63 17.02 -9.63
N LYS A 165 8.64 18.01 -10.52
CA LYS A 165 9.47 18.07 -11.74
C LYS A 165 10.96 18.34 -11.48
N THR A 166 11.29 18.92 -10.33
CA THR A 166 12.66 19.20 -9.89
C THR A 166 13.55 17.95 -9.87
N SER A 167 14.87 18.15 -9.82
CA SER A 167 15.81 17.03 -9.70
C SER A 167 15.80 16.47 -8.28
N TRP A 168 15.97 15.15 -8.15
CA TRP A 168 16.15 14.47 -6.87
C TRP A 168 17.32 15.04 -6.05
N SER A 169 18.35 15.61 -6.70
CA SER A 169 19.46 16.32 -6.05
C SER A 169 19.06 17.60 -5.29
N ALA A 170 17.78 17.98 -5.33
CA ALA A 170 17.24 19.00 -4.42
C ALA A 170 17.17 18.50 -2.97
N LEU A 171 17.09 17.19 -2.74
CA LEU A 171 16.94 16.54 -1.43
C LEU A 171 18.28 16.18 -0.79
N ASN A 172 18.32 16.16 0.54
CA ASN A 172 19.44 15.64 1.34
C ASN A 172 19.21 14.15 1.62
N GLU A 173 19.69 13.29 0.73
CA GLU A 173 19.58 11.83 0.85
C GLU A 173 20.13 11.31 2.19
N ARG A 174 21.24 11.88 2.68
CA ARG A 174 21.87 11.44 3.94
C ARG A 174 20.98 11.72 5.15
N ALA A 175 20.37 12.91 5.21
CA ALA A 175 19.39 13.25 6.25
C ALA A 175 18.12 12.41 6.13
N MET A 176 17.53 12.33 4.93
CA MET A 176 16.28 11.61 4.68
C MET A 176 16.35 10.12 5.02
N LEU A 177 17.50 9.48 4.76
CA LEU A 177 17.74 8.06 5.03
C LEU A 177 18.31 7.78 6.43
N LEU A 178 18.64 8.81 7.23
CA LEU A 178 19.22 8.66 8.56
C LEU A 178 18.40 7.72 9.47
N PRO A 179 17.05 7.79 9.55
CA PRO A 179 16.24 6.89 10.38
C PRO A 179 16.35 5.40 10.01
N LEU A 180 16.82 5.09 8.80
CA LEU A 180 16.98 3.72 8.31
C LEU A 180 18.35 3.12 8.65
N THR A 181 19.32 3.95 9.06
CA THR A 181 20.70 3.51 9.35
C THR A 181 20.77 2.34 10.33
N PRO A 182 19.99 2.30 11.44
CA PRO A 182 20.04 1.18 12.38
C PRO A 182 19.45 -0.14 11.83
N LEU A 183 18.70 -0.11 10.71
CA LEU A 183 18.23 -1.34 10.06
C LEU A 183 19.39 -2.14 9.44
N ALA A 184 20.49 -1.47 9.07
CA ALA A 184 21.68 -2.13 8.51
C ALA A 184 22.47 -2.94 9.55
N THR A 185 22.26 -2.71 10.85
CA THR A 185 22.94 -3.47 11.91
C THR A 185 22.19 -4.75 12.30
N LEU A 186 21.03 -5.04 11.69
CA LEU A 186 20.24 -6.24 11.95
C LEU A 186 20.80 -7.41 11.11
N PRO A 187 21.39 -8.46 11.73
CA PRO A 187 22.22 -9.44 11.02
C PRO A 187 21.45 -10.29 10.00
N ASP A 188 20.17 -10.56 10.27
CA ASP A 188 19.30 -11.38 9.41
C ASP A 188 18.53 -10.57 8.35
N LEU A 189 18.62 -9.23 8.36
CA LEU A 189 17.84 -8.35 7.49
C LEU A 189 18.69 -7.80 6.35
N ARG A 190 18.34 -8.16 5.11
CA ARG A 190 18.92 -7.52 3.92
C ARG A 190 18.12 -6.28 3.55
N VAL A 191 18.69 -5.10 3.83
CA VAL A 191 18.16 -3.81 3.41
C VAL A 191 18.76 -3.40 2.06
N SER A 192 17.96 -2.83 1.17
CA SER A 192 18.41 -2.19 -0.06
C SER A 192 17.50 -1.02 -0.42
N VAL A 193 18.07 0.10 -0.87
CA VAL A 193 17.31 1.31 -1.21
C VAL A 193 17.49 1.64 -2.70
N ASN A 194 16.40 1.94 -3.39
CA ASN A 194 16.39 2.42 -4.77
C ASN A 194 16.03 3.91 -4.78
N LEU A 195 16.92 4.73 -5.31
CA LEU A 195 16.77 6.18 -5.42
C LEU A 195 16.85 6.60 -6.89
N PRO A 196 16.29 7.76 -7.27
CA PRO A 196 16.58 8.40 -8.53
C PRO A 196 18.07 8.66 -8.79
N LEU A 197 18.42 8.74 -10.07
CA LEU A 197 19.66 9.32 -10.54
C LEU A 197 19.75 10.80 -10.12
N LEU A 198 20.92 11.18 -9.62
CA LEU A 198 21.27 12.56 -9.30
C LEU A 198 21.61 13.33 -10.57
N ASN A 199 21.40 14.64 -10.53
CA ASN A 199 21.94 15.57 -11.53
C ASN A 199 23.39 15.93 -11.14
N PRO A 200 24.42 15.61 -11.95
CA PRO A 200 25.82 15.86 -11.61
C PRO A 200 26.19 17.32 -11.29
N ARG A 201 25.34 18.29 -11.67
CA ARG A 201 25.57 19.71 -11.35
C ARG A 201 25.21 20.10 -9.92
N TYR A 202 24.47 19.25 -9.21
CA TYR A 202 23.93 19.54 -7.88
C TYR A 202 24.29 18.46 -6.84
N THR A 203 25.26 17.59 -7.16
CA THR A 203 25.77 16.58 -6.23
C THR A 203 26.83 17.16 -5.29
N GLY A 204 26.64 16.93 -4.00
CA GLY A 204 27.62 17.16 -2.93
C GLY A 204 27.64 15.95 -2.01
N SER A 205 28.84 15.52 -1.60
CA SER A 205 29.09 14.32 -0.78
C SER A 205 28.58 14.45 0.66
N ASP A 206 28.37 15.68 1.12
CA ASP A 206 27.74 16.07 2.38
C ASP A 206 26.23 15.76 2.42
N ARG A 207 25.53 15.92 1.30
CA ARG A 207 24.07 15.71 1.19
C ARG A 207 23.67 14.41 0.50
N HIS A 208 24.55 13.83 -0.31
CA HIS A 208 24.22 12.71 -1.19
C HIS A 208 25.19 11.54 -1.02
N PHE A 209 24.75 10.35 -1.46
CA PHE A 209 25.61 9.18 -1.59
C PHE A 209 26.21 9.13 -3.01
N CYS A 210 27.40 9.70 -3.18
CA CYS A 210 28.20 9.66 -4.40
C CYS A 210 29.50 8.86 -4.20
N GLU A 211 30.22 8.61 -5.29
CA GLU A 211 31.46 7.81 -5.30
C GLU A 211 32.56 8.38 -4.39
N ASP A 212 32.70 9.71 -4.35
CA ASP A 212 33.64 10.43 -3.47
C ASP A 212 33.18 10.55 -2.00
N SER A 213 32.10 9.88 -1.61
CA SER A 213 31.51 10.01 -0.26
C SER A 213 31.66 8.74 0.56
N PRO A 214 31.62 8.81 1.91
CA PRO A 214 31.62 7.62 2.75
C PRO A 214 30.47 6.68 2.37
N PRO A 215 30.73 5.36 2.27
CA PRO A 215 29.77 4.41 1.73
C PRO A 215 28.47 4.39 2.54
N PRO A 216 27.31 4.17 1.88
CA PRO A 216 26.04 4.07 2.59
C PRO A 216 26.01 2.81 3.49
N PRO A 217 25.22 2.83 4.59
CA PRO A 217 25.09 1.69 5.49
C PRO A 217 24.42 0.47 4.84
N PHE A 218 23.72 0.66 3.72
CA PHE A 218 23.08 -0.38 2.92
C PHE A 218 23.29 -0.10 1.42
N PRO A 219 23.20 -1.11 0.54
CA PRO A 219 23.27 -0.90 -0.90
C PRO A 219 22.23 0.11 -1.41
N ILE A 220 22.70 1.13 -2.12
CA ILE A 220 21.86 2.10 -2.84
C ILE A 220 21.96 1.81 -4.35
N GLN A 221 20.83 1.50 -4.96
CA GLN A 221 20.67 1.40 -6.40
C GLN A 221 20.13 2.72 -6.95
N ARG A 222 20.57 3.12 -8.15
CA ARG A 222 20.07 4.34 -8.80
C ARG A 222 19.31 4.05 -10.09
N SER A 223 18.11 4.60 -10.20
CA SER A 223 17.21 4.41 -11.34
C SER A 223 16.89 5.73 -12.05
N LYS A 224 16.63 5.67 -13.36
CA LYS A 224 16.10 6.84 -14.09
C LYS A 224 14.64 7.07 -13.68
N ARG A 225 14.29 8.30 -13.30
CA ARG A 225 12.89 8.66 -12.96
C ARG A 225 12.00 8.46 -14.19
N LEU A 226 10.91 7.73 -14.00
CA LEU A 226 9.83 7.64 -14.97
C LEU A 226 8.89 8.83 -14.75
N ILE A 227 9.18 9.94 -15.42
CA ILE A 227 8.28 11.08 -15.49
C ILE A 227 7.08 10.66 -16.34
N ASN A 228 6.00 10.20 -15.67
CA ASN A 228 4.75 9.82 -16.33
C ASN A 228 4.31 10.91 -17.32
N HIS A 229 4.14 10.51 -18.58
CA HIS A 229 3.93 11.42 -19.72
C HIS A 229 2.54 12.07 -19.78
N SER A 230 1.78 12.07 -18.67
CA SER A 230 0.42 12.61 -18.61
C SER A 230 0.33 14.14 -18.77
N GLN A 231 1.46 14.85 -18.87
CA GLN A 231 1.51 16.28 -19.19
C GLN A 231 1.58 16.60 -20.70
N TYR A 232 1.75 15.61 -21.59
CA TYR A 232 1.71 15.85 -23.03
C TYR A 232 0.29 15.92 -23.62
N HIS A 233 -0.75 15.67 -22.80
CA HIS A 233 -2.13 15.64 -23.29
C HIS A 233 -2.83 17.01 -23.32
N ASP A 234 -2.34 18.00 -22.57
CA ASP A 234 -2.92 19.36 -22.55
C ASP A 234 -2.44 20.24 -23.72
N ASP A 235 -1.18 20.08 -24.15
CA ASP A 235 -0.64 20.91 -25.24
C ASP A 235 -1.13 20.46 -26.62
N CYS A 236 -1.43 19.16 -26.79
CA CYS A 236 -2.06 18.65 -28.01
C CYS A 236 -3.49 19.21 -28.19
N PHE A 237 -4.30 19.27 -27.11
CA PHE A 237 -5.65 19.83 -27.18
C PHE A 237 -5.66 21.33 -27.48
N LYS A 238 -4.74 22.11 -26.88
CA LYS A 238 -4.60 23.55 -27.19
C LYS A 238 -4.21 23.83 -28.64
N GLN A 239 -3.49 22.91 -29.28
CA GLN A 239 -3.10 23.08 -30.68
C GLN A 239 -4.26 22.74 -31.64
N VAL A 240 -5.14 21.80 -31.30
CA VAL A 240 -6.38 21.52 -32.05
C VAL A 240 -7.39 22.66 -31.90
N SER A 241 -7.58 23.23 -30.70
CA SER A 241 -8.50 24.37 -30.52
C SER A 241 -8.10 25.61 -31.32
N ARG A 242 -6.81 25.81 -31.64
CA ARG A 242 -6.35 26.90 -32.53
C ARG A 242 -6.51 26.62 -34.03
N MET A 243 -6.87 25.40 -34.43
CA MET A 243 -7.15 25.04 -35.84
C MET A 243 -8.65 25.01 -36.17
N ILE A 244 -9.52 25.44 -35.25
CA ILE A 244 -10.98 25.50 -35.42
C ILE A 244 -11.50 26.96 -35.45
N GLU A 245 -10.61 27.96 -35.28
CA GLU A 245 -10.93 29.40 -35.34
C GLU A 245 -10.24 30.13 -36.51
N LEU A 246 -10.00 29.43 -37.63
CA LEU A 246 -9.56 29.97 -38.93
C LEU A 246 -10.33 29.32 -40.08
#